data_AF-A0A4U2Q1W6-F1
#
_entry.id   AF-A0A4U2Q1W6-F1
#
_cell.length_a   1.000
_cell.length_b   1.000
_cell.length_c   1.000
_cell.angle_alpha   90.00
_cell.angle_beta   90.00
_cell.angle_gamma   90.00
#
_symmetry.space_group_name_H-M   'P 1'
#
loop_
_entity.id
_entity.type
_entity.pdbx_description
1 polymer ?
#
loop_
_entity_poly.entity_id
_entity_poly.type
_entity_poly.pdbx_seq_one_letter_code
_entity_poly.pdbx_strand_id
1 'polypeptide(L)' 'MTKLLLAFERELLIVEKHEYDWKVSTFFKGANPISLAVDPHHPNNIYCATFDRGLWKTLDGGHSYGLYTSRKM' A
#
# COMPACT_ATOMS: atom_id res chain seq x y z
N MET A 1 2.45 4.52 -16.54
CA MET A 1 1.93 5.11 -15.30
C MET A 1 2.93 4.80 -14.20
N THR A 2 3.62 5.78 -13.65
CA THR A 2 4.64 5.57 -12.61
C THR A 2 3.99 5.76 -11.25
N LYS A 3 4.12 4.77 -10.36
CA LYS A 3 3.69 4.86 -8.96
C LYS A 3 4.88 4.65 -8.04
N LEU A 4 4.96 5.45 -6.99
CA LEU A 4 5.92 5.28 -5.90
C LEU A 4 5.15 4.92 -4.63
N LEU A 5 5.61 3.86 -3.98
CA LEU A 5 5.08 3.36 -2.72
C LEU A 5 6.10 3.69 -1.64
N LEU A 6 5.72 4.51 -0.66
CA LEU A 6 6.63 4.95 0.40
C LEU A 6 6.01 4.61 1.76
N ALA A 7 6.68 3.75 2.50
CA ALA A 7 6.47 3.62 3.94
C ALA A 7 7.20 4.79 4.60
N PHE A 8 6.47 5.82 5.03
CA PHE A 8 7.05 7.05 5.55
C PHE A 8 6.43 7.43 6.89
N GLU A 9 7.28 7.64 7.89
CA GLU A 9 6.90 7.92 9.27
C GLU A 9 5.86 6.93 9.83
N ARG A 10 4.58 7.32 9.83
CA ARG A 10 3.48 6.54 10.41
C ARG A 10 2.38 6.24 9.39
N GLU A 11 2.65 6.41 8.11
CA GLU A 11 1.66 6.22 7.05
C GLU A 11 2.29 5.68 5.75
N LEU A 12 1.45 5.08 4.91
CA LEU A 12 1.82 4.67 3.57
C LEU A 12 1.42 5.80 2.61
N LEU A 13 2.38 6.27 1.82
CA LEU A 13 2.14 7.21 0.73
C LEU A 13 2.16 6.46 -0.60
N ILE A 14 1.17 6.77 -1.44
CA ILE A 14 1.15 6.37 -2.85
C ILE A 14 1.21 7.64 -3.67
N VAL A 15 2.33 7.81 -4.38
CA VAL A 15 2.57 8.97 -5.23
C VAL A 15 2.46 8.52 -6.68
N GLU A 16 1.44 9.02 -7.37
CA GLU A 16 1.15 8.67 -8.75
C GLU A 16 1.54 9.82 -9.67
N LYS A 17 2.36 9.52 -10.68
CA LYS A 17 2.74 10.51 -11.69
C LYS A 17 1.56 10.74 -12.64
N HIS A 18 1.10 11.97 -12.70
CA HIS A 18 0.21 12.48 -13.73
C HIS A 18 1.02 13.29 -14.76
N GLU A 19 0.35 13.80 -15.79
CA GLU A 19 1.00 14.42 -16.95
C GLU A 19 1.83 15.66 -16.57
N TYR A 20 1.36 16.43 -15.58
CA TYR A 20 1.99 17.68 -15.13
C TYR A 20 2.19 17.77 -13.61
N ASP A 21 1.63 16.85 -12.84
CA ASP A 21 1.64 16.87 -11.38
C ASP A 21 1.79 15.46 -10.78
N TRP A 22 1.76 15.41 -9.46
CA TRP A 22 1.81 14.17 -8.70
C TRP A 22 0.62 14.13 -7.76
N LYS A 23 -0.15 13.05 -7.83
CA LYS A 23 -1.23 12.79 -6.90
C LYS A 23 -0.71 11.97 -5.73
N VAL A 24 -0.86 12.47 -4.51
CA VAL A 24 -0.46 11.77 -3.29
C VAL A 24 -1.70 11.25 -2.57
N SER A 25 -1.74 9.95 -2.33
CA SER A 25 -2.74 9.28 -1.50
C SER A 25 -2.08 8.75 -0.22
N THR A 26 -2.75 8.92 0.93
CA THR A 26 -2.23 8.50 2.24
C THR A 26 -3.07 7.37 2.81
N PHE A 27 -2.44 6.30 3.30
CA PHE A 27 -3.07 5.15 3.91
C PHE A 27 -2.45 4.81 5.27
N PHE A 28 -3.18 4.04 6.08
CA PHE A 28 -2.68 3.49 7.33
C PHE A 28 -2.12 4.53 8.31
N LYS A 29 -2.75 5.71 8.40
CA LYS A 29 -2.35 6.77 9.33
C LYS A 29 -2.21 6.24 10.76
N GLY A 30 -1.00 6.37 11.31
CA GLY A 30 -0.66 5.92 12.66
C GLY A 30 -0.32 4.43 12.78
N ALA A 31 -0.35 3.64 11.70
CA ALA A 31 -0.15 2.19 11.73
C ALA A 31 1.31 1.75 11.61
N ASN A 32 2.23 2.68 11.35
CA ASN A 32 3.66 2.41 11.23
C ASN A 32 3.97 1.27 10.22
N PRO A 33 3.90 1.55 8.91
CA PRO A 33 4.25 0.57 7.89
C PRO A 33 5.72 0.17 8.03
N ILE A 34 5.99 -1.14 8.14
CA ILE A 34 7.34 -1.67 8.36
C ILE A 34 7.90 -2.41 7.14
N SER A 35 7.04 -2.79 6.19
CA SER A 35 7.46 -3.47 4.97
C SER A 35 6.42 -3.33 3.87
N LEU A 36 6.91 -3.25 2.63
CA LEU A 36 6.11 -3.18 1.40
C LEU A 36 6.63 -4.21 0.40
N ALA A 37 5.71 -4.90 -0.26
CA ALA A 37 6.02 -5.83 -1.35
C ALA A 37 5.01 -5.71 -2.48
N VAL A 38 5.47 -5.86 -3.72
CA VAL A 38 4.64 -5.88 -4.92
C VAL A 38 4.80 -7.25 -5.58
N ASP A 39 3.70 -7.86 -5.99
CA ASP A 39 3.74 -9.11 -6.77
C ASP A 39 4.30 -8.82 -8.18
N PRO A 40 5.43 -9.42 -8.58
CA PRO A 40 6.03 -9.16 -9.88
C PRO A 40 5.20 -9.66 -11.06
N HIS A 41 4.31 -10.65 -10.84
CA HIS A 41 3.40 -11.16 -11.87
C HIS A 41 2.10 -10.36 -11.94
N HIS A 42 1.72 -9.72 -10.85
CA HIS A 42 0.51 -8.90 -10.76
C HIS A 42 0.82 -7.57 -10.06
N PRO A 43 1.36 -6.54 -10.77
CA PRO A 43 1.81 -5.29 -10.14
C PRO A 43 0.73 -4.49 -9.38
N ASN A 44 -0.54 -4.80 -9.59
CA ASN A 44 -1.65 -4.23 -8.83
C ASN A 44 -1.82 -4.86 -7.44
N ASN A 45 -1.21 -6.02 -7.19
CA ASN A 45 -1.21 -6.70 -5.90
C ASN A 45 -0.05 -6.16 -5.07
N ILE A 46 -0.39 -5.32 -4.09
CA ILE A 46 0.59 -4.72 -3.18
C ILE A 46 0.26 -5.16 -1.75
N TYR A 47 1.28 -5.50 -0.99
CA TYR A 47 1.20 -5.93 0.39
C TYR A 47 1.91 -4.92 1.28
N CYS A 48 1.29 -4.58 2.41
CA CYS A 48 1.82 -3.65 3.39
C CYS A 48 1.73 -4.27 4.79
N ALA A 49 2.87 -4.56 5.39
CA ALA A 49 2.94 -5.01 6.78
C ALA A 49 3.03 -3.80 7.70
N THR A 50 2.28 -3.83 8.80
CA THR A 50 2.26 -2.78 9.83
C THR A 50 2.68 -3.36 11.17
N PHE A 51 3.29 -2.55 12.05
CA PHE A 51 3.83 -3.04 13.33
C PHE A 51 2.76 -3.61 14.28
N ASP A 52 1.55 -3.01 14.30
CA ASP A 52 0.48 -3.35 15.25
C ASP A 52 -0.92 -3.49 14.62
N ARG A 53 -1.06 -3.34 13.29
CA ARG A 53 -2.36 -3.42 12.60
C ARG A 53 -2.44 -4.53 11.55
N GLY A 54 -1.51 -5.47 11.59
CA GLY A 54 -1.49 -6.66 10.74
C GLY A 54 -0.99 -6.41 9.32
N LEU A 55 -1.30 -7.37 8.44
CA LEU A 55 -0.94 -7.36 7.03
C LEU A 55 -2.11 -6.84 6.20
N TRP A 56 -1.84 -5.90 5.31
CA TRP A 56 -2.83 -5.32 4.40
C TRP A 56 -2.50 -5.68 2.97
N LYS A 57 -3.54 -5.85 2.16
CA LYS A 57 -3.42 -6.19 0.74
C LYS A 57 -4.34 -5.31 -0.10
N THR A 58 -3.83 -4.85 -1.24
CA THR A 58 -4.64 -4.31 -2.34
C THR A 58 -4.57 -5.26 -3.53
N LEU A 59 -5.60 -5.24 -4.36
CA LEU A 59 -5.68 -5.92 -5.66
C LEU A 59 -5.88 -4.92 -6.81
N ASP A 60 -5.99 -3.63 -6.49
CA ASP A 60 -6.38 -2.57 -7.40
C ASP A 60 -5.27 -1.51 -7.57
N GLY A 61 -4.02 -1.85 -7.23
CA GLY A 61 -2.88 -0.95 -7.40
C GLY A 61 -2.86 0.20 -6.39
N GLY A 62 -3.41 -0.04 -5.18
CA GLY A 62 -3.35 0.89 -4.07
C GLY A 62 -4.51 1.87 -3.97
N HIS A 63 -5.62 1.64 -4.68
CA HIS A 63 -6.82 2.46 -4.51
C HIS A 63 -7.61 2.05 -3.27
N SER A 64 -7.62 0.75 -2.93
CA SER A 64 -8.25 0.23 -1.72
C SER A 64 -7.42 -0.90 -1.09
N TYR A 65 -7.50 -1.00 0.24
CA TYR A 65 -6.78 -2.02 1.02
C TYR A 65 -7.75 -2.79 1.91
N GLY A 66 -7.63 -4.12 1.89
CA GLY A 66 -8.28 -5.03 2.82
C GLY A 66 -7.29 -5.62 3.81
N LEU A 67 -7.72 -5.81 5.06
CA LEU A 67 -6.96 -6.57 6.04
C LEU A 67 -6.79 -8.00 5.53
N TYR A 68 -5.55 -8.41 5.33
CA TYR A 68 -5.21 -9.77 4.96
C TYR A 68 -5.21 -10.64 6.22
N THR A 69 -6.42 -11.03 6.63
CA THR A 69 -6.60 -12.06 7.65
C THR A 69 -6.58 -13.43 6.98
N SER A 70 -5.84 -14.39 7.51
CA SER A 70 -6.06 -15.80 7.15
C SER A 70 -7.37 -16.25 7.80
N ARG A 71 -8.52 -15.86 7.26
CA ARG A 71 -9.75 -16.62 7.52
C ARG A 71 -9.68 -17.89 6.68
N LYS A 72 -9.03 -18.92 7.23
CA LYS A 72 -9.55 -20.28 7.03
C LYS A 72 -10.83 -20.36 7.85
N MET A 73 -11.98 -20.29 7.19
CA MET A 73 -13.15 -21.03 7.65
C MET A 73 -13.14 -22.36 6.89
#